data_AF-A0A8T8TW33-F1
#
_entry.id   AF-A0A8T8TW33-F1
#
_cell.length_a   1.000
_cell.length_b   1.000
_cell.length_c   1.000
_cell.angle_alpha   90.00
_cell.angle_beta   90.00
_cell.angle_gamma   90.00
#
_symmetry.space_group_name_H-M   'P 1'
#
loop_
_entity.id
_entity.type
_entity.pdbx_description
1 polymer ?
#
loop_
_entity_poly.entity_id
_entity_poly.type
_entity_poly.pdbx_seq_one_letter_code
_entity_poly.pdbx_strand_id
1 'polypeptide(L)'
;MVFDRMEVHPMLVDPLVGAAIGLGPMHEGGKKQTVSDYVNDLDADSMTGNWTPAGAWHRIHGDGKSTTGGKWHMETMNTSKGTYKVKIVEDGTTLETLEYDSEPSFSTLVDDMQSALG
;
A
#
# COMPACT_ATOMS: atom_id res chain seq x y z
N MET A 1 -26.60 50.83 -30.39
CA MET A 1 -25.44 49.93 -30.53
C MET A 1 -24.35 50.46 -29.62
N VAL A 2 -24.11 49.79 -28.49
CA VAL A 2 -23.05 50.14 -27.54
C VAL A 2 -21.78 49.47 -28.03
N PHE A 3 -20.73 50.26 -28.26
CA PHE A 3 -19.43 49.74 -28.67
C PHE A 3 -18.68 49.25 -27.43
N ASP A 4 -18.43 47.94 -27.43
CA ASP A 4 -17.58 47.19 -26.51
C ASP A 4 -16.13 47.68 -26.63
N ARG A 5 -15.56 48.16 -25.52
CA ARG A 5 -14.14 48.55 -25.43
C ARG A 5 -13.36 47.38 -24.85
N MET A 6 -12.89 46.49 -25.74
CA MET A 6 -11.79 45.59 -25.44
C MET A 6 -10.47 46.37 -25.50
N GLU A 7 -9.78 46.48 -24.37
CA GLU A 7 -8.36 46.82 -24.33
C GLU A 7 -7.55 45.56 -24.01
N VAL A 8 -6.69 45.21 -24.95
CA VAL A 8 -5.74 44.11 -24.87
C VAL A 8 -4.32 44.65 -24.69
N HIS A 9 -3.68 44.17 -23.61
CA HIS A 9 -2.27 43.74 -23.51
C HIS A 9 -1.16 44.82 -23.40
N PRO A 10 0.12 44.44 -23.15
CA PRO A 10 0.70 43.76 -21.99
C PRO A 10 2.05 44.42 -21.56
N MET A 11 2.88 43.71 -20.79
CA MET A 11 4.34 43.89 -20.47
C MET A 11 4.61 44.29 -19.01
N LEU A 12 5.01 43.37 -18.12
CA LEU A 12 6.32 42.67 -17.96
C LEU A 12 7.41 43.57 -17.35
N VAL A 13 7.81 43.30 -16.10
CA VAL A 13 9.20 43.09 -15.58
C VAL A 13 9.13 42.65 -14.09
N ASP A 14 9.32 41.37 -13.72
CA ASP A 14 10.57 40.66 -13.30
C ASP A 14 10.92 40.84 -11.78
N PRO A 15 11.83 40.07 -11.17
CA PRO A 15 11.55 38.78 -10.51
C PRO A 15 12.05 38.74 -9.06
N LEU A 16 11.24 38.30 -8.09
CA LEU A 16 11.80 37.95 -6.78
C LEU A 16 12.02 36.44 -6.69
N VAL A 17 13.25 36.08 -7.01
CA VAL A 17 13.90 34.82 -6.64
C VAL A 17 13.65 34.54 -5.16
N GLY A 18 12.89 33.48 -4.89
CA GLY A 18 12.63 32.97 -3.56
C GLY A 18 12.72 31.45 -3.57
N ALA A 19 13.95 30.95 -3.51
CA ALA A 19 14.35 29.60 -3.09
C ALA A 19 13.38 28.46 -3.41
N ALA A 20 13.57 27.82 -4.57
CA ALA A 20 13.19 26.43 -4.75
C ALA A 20 14.08 25.56 -3.85
N ILE A 21 13.64 25.34 -2.61
CA ILE A 21 14.07 24.16 -1.86
C ILE A 21 13.19 23.03 -2.36
N GLY A 22 13.69 22.30 -3.35
CA GLY A 22 13.08 21.04 -3.75
C GLY A 22 13.20 20.06 -2.59
N LEU A 23 12.06 19.69 -1.99
CA LEU A 23 11.91 18.46 -1.23
C LEU A 23 10.45 17.97 -1.35
N GLY A 24 10.26 17.07 -2.32
CA GLY A 24 9.20 16.06 -2.34
C GLY A 24 7.84 16.52 -2.84
N PRO A 25 7.14 15.71 -3.67
CA PRO A 25 5.72 15.91 -3.86
C PRO A 25 5.05 15.82 -2.49
N MET A 26 4.42 16.93 -2.08
CA MET A 26 3.38 16.91 -1.06
C MET A 26 2.39 15.83 -1.48
N HIS A 27 2.25 14.79 -0.64
CA HIS A 27 1.26 13.74 -0.85
C HIS A 27 -0.12 14.40 -0.78
N GLU A 28 -0.67 14.65 -1.96
CA GLU A 28 -1.88 15.39 -2.21
C GLU A 28 -3.10 14.59 -1.72
N GLY A 29 -3.78 15.14 -0.71
CA GLY A 29 -5.11 14.71 -0.29
C GLY A 29 -5.14 13.47 0.58
N GLY A 30 -5.92 13.51 1.66
CA GLY A 30 -6.32 12.34 2.44
C GLY A 30 -7.13 11.38 1.59
N LYS A 31 -6.46 10.61 0.73
CA LYS A 31 -7.03 9.46 0.04
C LYS A 31 -7.31 8.42 1.11
N LYS A 32 -8.55 7.94 1.19
CA LYS A 32 -8.86 6.75 1.98
C LYS A 32 -7.92 5.66 1.48
N GLN A 33 -6.93 5.28 2.29
CA GLN A 33 -6.08 4.14 1.96
C GLN A 33 -7.01 2.95 1.74
N THR A 34 -6.86 2.29 0.59
CA THR A 34 -7.59 1.08 0.23
C THR A 34 -6.70 -0.13 0.49
N VAL A 35 -7.30 -1.32 0.51
CA VAL A 35 -6.52 -2.56 0.57
C VAL A 35 -5.54 -2.67 -0.62
N SER A 36 -5.91 -2.14 -1.79
CA SER A 36 -5.05 -2.06 -2.97
C SER A 36 -3.79 -1.22 -2.72
N ASP A 37 -3.92 -0.04 -2.11
CA ASP A 37 -2.78 0.82 -1.74
C ASP A 37 -1.85 0.08 -0.77
N TYR A 38 -2.43 -0.66 0.18
CA TYR A 38 -1.68 -1.47 1.12
C TYR A 38 -0.93 -2.63 0.45
N VAL A 39 -1.58 -3.45 -0.40
CA VAL A 39 -0.90 -4.59 -1.04
C VAL A 39 0.15 -4.14 -2.06
N ASN A 40 -0.05 -3.00 -2.73
CA ASN A 40 0.94 -2.42 -3.65
C ASN A 40 2.16 -1.84 -2.90
N ASP A 41 2.05 -1.46 -1.62
CA ASP A 41 3.17 -1.01 -0.77
C ASP A 41 3.85 -2.17 -0.02
N LEU A 42 3.37 -3.42 -0.17
CA LEU A 42 4.02 -4.57 0.45
C LEU A 42 5.42 -4.79 -0.12
N ASP A 43 6.38 -4.93 0.78
CA ASP A 43 7.79 -5.15 0.46
C ASP A 43 8.22 -6.53 0.97
N ALA A 44 8.44 -7.47 0.04
CA ALA A 44 8.79 -8.84 0.39
C ALA A 44 10.12 -8.97 1.16
N ASP A 45 11.06 -8.03 0.95
CA ASP A 45 12.35 -8.00 1.64
C ASP A 45 12.24 -7.54 3.10
N SER A 46 11.25 -6.69 3.40
CA SER A 46 10.96 -6.23 4.76
C SER A 46 10.03 -7.18 5.54
N MET A 47 9.35 -8.09 4.84
CA MET A 47 8.45 -9.06 5.45
C MET A 47 9.21 -10.15 6.21
N THR A 48 8.78 -10.38 7.44
CA THR A 48 9.31 -11.39 8.35
C THR A 48 8.14 -12.07 9.05
N GLY A 49 8.14 -13.38 9.09
CA GLY A 49 7.03 -14.14 9.64
C GLY A 49 7.45 -15.56 9.88
N ASN A 50 6.67 -16.28 10.68
CA ASN A 50 6.94 -17.69 10.92
C ASN A 50 5.66 -18.49 10.70
N TRP A 51 5.81 -19.64 10.06
CA TRP A 51 4.70 -20.54 9.75
C TRP A 51 4.42 -21.52 10.89
N THR A 52 5.27 -21.51 11.92
CA THR A 52 5.23 -22.43 13.06
C THR A 52 4.81 -21.74 14.36
N PRO A 53 4.08 -22.43 15.25
CA PRO A 53 3.57 -23.80 15.12
C PRO A 53 2.42 -23.92 14.12
N ALA A 54 2.33 -25.09 13.48
CA ALA A 54 1.21 -25.44 12.62
C ALA A 54 -0.09 -25.48 13.41
N GLY A 55 -1.21 -25.10 12.78
CA GLY A 55 -2.52 -25.04 13.42
C GLY A 55 -2.90 -23.66 13.98
N ALA A 56 -2.01 -22.67 13.90
CA ALA A 56 -2.25 -21.31 14.40
C ALA A 56 -1.94 -20.25 13.33
N TRP A 57 -2.72 -19.16 13.36
CA TRP A 57 -2.46 -17.96 12.57
C TRP A 57 -1.42 -17.11 13.29
N HIS A 58 -0.39 -16.70 12.54
CA HIS A 58 0.71 -15.88 13.01
C HIS A 58 0.77 -14.63 12.16
N ARG A 59 0.80 -13.47 12.79
CA ARG A 59 0.91 -12.21 12.07
C ARG A 59 2.30 -12.08 11.44
N ILE A 60 2.35 -11.78 10.14
CA ILE A 60 3.59 -11.38 9.47
C ILE A 60 3.93 -9.96 9.94
N HIS A 61 5.21 -9.69 10.18
CA HIS A 61 5.74 -8.38 10.48
C HIS A 61 6.42 -7.80 9.24
N GLY A 62 6.31 -6.49 9.03
CA GLY A 62 6.91 -5.83 7.86
C GLY A 62 6.04 -5.85 6.61
N ASP A 63 4.79 -6.29 6.74
CA ASP A 63 3.70 -6.23 5.77
C ASP A 63 3.18 -4.79 5.53
N GLY A 64 4.03 -3.77 5.61
CA GLY A 64 3.68 -2.38 5.33
C GLY A 64 3.92 -1.41 6.50
N LYS A 65 4.02 -0.12 6.17
CA LYS A 65 4.38 0.94 7.12
C LYS A 65 3.30 1.11 8.20
N SER A 66 3.75 1.34 9.43
CA SER A 66 2.92 1.65 10.61
C SER A 66 1.96 2.84 10.44
N THR A 67 2.06 3.60 9.35
CA THR A 67 1.19 4.71 8.98
C THR A 67 -0.26 4.30 8.72
N THR A 68 -0.54 3.04 8.40
CA THR A 68 -1.92 2.51 8.30
C THR A 68 -2.56 2.26 9.68
N GLY A 69 -1.84 2.51 10.79
CA GLY A 69 -2.34 2.32 12.15
C GLY A 69 -2.61 0.85 12.51
N GLY A 70 -2.08 -0.11 11.74
CA GLY A 70 -2.36 -1.53 11.91
C GLY A 70 -3.76 -1.94 11.44
N LYS A 71 -4.44 -1.08 10.67
CA LYS A 71 -5.75 -1.35 10.09
C LYS A 71 -5.73 -2.61 9.22
N TRP A 72 -4.71 -2.77 8.39
CA TRP A 72 -4.48 -4.00 7.64
C TRP A 72 -3.30 -4.75 8.22
N HIS A 73 -3.40 -6.07 8.23
CA HIS A 73 -2.28 -6.94 8.51
C HIS A 73 -2.41 -8.29 7.82
N MET A 74 -1.27 -8.93 7.61
CA MET A 74 -1.21 -10.29 7.07
C MET A 74 -1.01 -11.32 8.17
N GLU A 75 -1.65 -12.47 8.03
CA GLU A 75 -1.45 -13.62 8.90
C GLU A 75 -1.12 -14.87 8.07
N THR A 76 -0.15 -15.64 8.54
CA THR A 76 0.32 -16.90 7.96
C THR A 76 -0.02 -18.07 8.87
N MET A 77 -0.37 -19.21 8.29
CA MET A 77 -0.63 -20.44 9.02
C MET A 77 -0.14 -21.64 8.23
N ASN A 78 0.66 -22.51 8.84
CA ASN A 78 0.86 -23.87 8.35
C ASN A 78 -0.25 -24.77 8.88
N THR A 79 -0.85 -25.59 8.04
CA THR A 79 -1.85 -26.58 8.46
C THR A 79 -1.18 -27.90 8.79
N SER A 80 -1.77 -28.70 9.68
CA SER A 80 -1.26 -30.05 9.99
C SER A 80 -1.24 -31.01 8.78
N LYS A 81 -1.81 -30.60 7.63
CA LYS A 81 -1.77 -31.34 6.36
C LYS A 81 -0.55 -30.98 5.49
N GLY A 82 0.26 -30.01 5.91
CA GLY A 82 1.42 -29.51 5.17
C GLY A 82 1.10 -28.40 4.16
N THR A 83 -0.12 -27.84 4.19
CA THR A 83 -0.46 -26.67 3.36
C THR A 83 -0.22 -25.37 4.11
N TYR A 84 0.05 -24.31 3.37
CA TYR A 84 0.38 -22.98 3.88
C TYR A 84 -0.74 -22.04 3.51
N LYS A 85 -1.27 -21.30 4.47
CA LYS A 85 -2.34 -20.33 4.27
C LYS A 85 -1.87 -18.95 4.63
N VAL A 86 -2.27 -17.99 3.83
CA VAL A 86 -2.02 -16.56 4.05
C VAL A 86 -3.35 -15.87 3.97
N LYS A 87 -3.62 -14.95 4.88
CA LYS A 87 -4.80 -14.10 4.78
C LYS A 87 -4.45 -12.66 5.09
N ILE A 88 -5.20 -11.74 4.52
CA ILE A 88 -5.17 -10.34 4.86
C ILE A 88 -6.40 -9.98 5.68
N VAL A 89 -6.19 -9.23 6.74
CA VAL A 89 -7.21 -8.85 7.70
C VAL A 89 -7.26 -7.33 7.76
N GLU A 90 -8.44 -6.76 7.50
CA GLU A 90 -8.76 -5.35 7.71
C GLU A 90 -9.62 -5.21 8.97
N ASP A 91 -9.09 -4.59 10.02
CA ASP A 91 -9.81 -4.28 11.26
C ASP A 91 -10.52 -5.51 11.88
N GLY A 92 -9.88 -6.69 11.79
CA GLY A 92 -10.42 -7.98 12.25
C GLY A 92 -11.29 -8.72 11.24
N THR A 93 -11.58 -8.13 10.07
CA THR A 93 -12.29 -8.78 8.96
C THR A 93 -11.31 -9.38 7.97
N THR A 94 -11.41 -10.69 7.70
CA THR A 94 -10.60 -11.32 6.64
C THR A 94 -11.13 -10.87 5.28
N LEU A 95 -10.26 -10.25 4.48
CA LEU A 95 -10.61 -9.80 3.13
C LEU A 95 -10.36 -10.89 2.09
N GLU A 96 -9.19 -11.52 2.16
CA GLU A 96 -8.78 -12.56 1.22
C GLU A 96 -7.95 -13.62 1.94
N THR A 97 -8.04 -14.87 1.46
CA THR A 97 -7.21 -15.99 1.94
C THR A 97 -6.66 -16.80 0.78
N LEU A 98 -5.33 -16.87 0.70
CA LEU A 98 -4.59 -17.69 -0.25
C LEU A 98 -4.14 -18.98 0.43
N GLU A 99 -4.16 -20.08 -0.32
CA GLU A 99 -3.69 -21.40 0.12
C GLU A 99 -2.65 -21.93 -0.86
N TYR A 100 -1.58 -22.51 -0.33
CA TYR A 100 -0.43 -23.02 -1.06
C TYR A 100 -0.12 -24.45 -0.61
N ASP A 101 0.23 -25.32 -1.54
CA ASP A 101 0.64 -26.72 -1.25
C ASP A 101 2.07 -26.82 -0.70
N SER A 102 2.86 -25.76 -0.82
CA SER A 102 4.25 -25.65 -0.36
C SER A 102 4.51 -24.28 0.25
N GLU A 103 5.55 -24.14 1.08
CA GLU A 103 5.91 -22.85 1.69
C GLU A 103 6.22 -21.81 0.60
N PRO A 104 5.37 -20.78 0.42
CA PRO A 104 5.62 -19.76 -0.58
C PRO A 104 6.71 -18.80 -0.08
N SER A 105 7.50 -18.27 -1.00
CA SER A 105 8.38 -17.14 -0.68
C SER A 105 7.54 -15.87 -0.43
N PHE A 106 8.05 -14.94 0.38
CA PHE A 106 7.37 -13.66 0.58
C PHE A 106 7.17 -12.90 -0.74
N SER A 107 8.09 -13.02 -1.70
CA SER A 107 7.97 -12.40 -3.02
C SER A 107 6.77 -12.95 -3.81
N THR A 108 6.61 -14.27 -3.85
CA THR A 108 5.46 -14.92 -4.49
C THR A 108 4.15 -14.51 -3.83
N LEU A 109 4.15 -14.51 -2.49
CA LEU A 109 2.99 -14.13 -1.70
C LEU A 109 2.57 -12.67 -1.95
N VAL A 110 3.54 -11.75 -2.03
CA VAL A 110 3.26 -10.34 -2.35
C VAL A 110 2.72 -10.20 -3.77
N ASP A 111 3.32 -10.87 -4.76
CA ASP A 111 2.87 -10.83 -6.16
C ASP A 111 1.42 -11.34 -6.30
N ASP A 112 1.10 -12.50 -5.69
CA ASP A 112 -0.25 -13.05 -5.71
C ASP A 112 -1.27 -12.13 -5.02
N MET A 113 -0.87 -11.48 -3.92
CA MET A 113 -1.74 -10.55 -3.18
C MET A 113 -1.95 -9.24 -3.92
N GLN A 114 -0.92 -8.72 -4.59
CA GLN A 114 -1.02 -7.59 -5.51
C GLN A 114 -1.90 -7.94 -6.71
N SER A 115 -1.79 -9.16 -7.24
CA SER A 115 -2.67 -9.61 -8.32
C SER A 115 -4.12 -9.80 -7.87
N ALA A 116 -4.37 -10.18 -6.60
CA ALA A 116 -5.71 -10.42 -6.09
C ALA A 116 -6.44 -9.14 -5.66
N LEU A 117 -5.72 -8.18 -5.06
CA LEU A 117 -6.30 -7.02 -4.38
C LEU A 117 -5.74 -5.67 -4.84
N GLY A 118 -4.69 -5.66 -5.66
CA GLY A 118 -3.98 -4.46 -6.13
C GLY A 118 -4.69 -3.66 -7.20
#